data_AF-A0A9D6TM47-F1
#
_entry.id   AF-A0A9D6TM47-F1
#
_cell.length_a   1.000
_cell.length_b   1.000
_cell.length_c   1.000
_cell.angle_alpha   90.00
_cell.angle_beta   90.00
_cell.angle_gamma   90.00
#
_symmetry.space_group_name_H-M   'P 1'
#
loop_
_entity.id
_entity.type
_entity.pdbx_description
1 polymer ?
#
loop_
_entity_poly.entity_id
_entity_poly.type
_entity_poly.pdbx_seq_one_letter_code
_entity_poly.pdbx_strand_id
1 'polypeptide(L)'
;MPAPPSSGAVFLSYAREDMDAARLIAEALRSQGVEVWFDQSELRGGDAWDAKIRKQIRECTLFLPIISAHTEARPKGYFRREWKLAVDCTRDLADDVAFMVPVAIDFCFP
;
A
#
# COMPACT_ATOMS: atom_id res chain seq x y z
N MET A 1 7.20 -31.78 5.31
CA MET A 1 6.37 -30.61 5.66
C MET A 1 6.43 -29.64 4.49
N PRO A 2 5.29 -29.09 4.01
CA PRO A 2 5.35 -27.98 3.07
C PRO A 2 6.01 -26.78 3.77
N ALA A 3 6.82 -26.02 3.03
CA ALA A 3 7.39 -24.77 3.51
C ALA A 3 6.25 -23.79 3.87
N PRO A 4 6.42 -22.91 4.89
CA PRO A 4 5.46 -21.84 5.13
C PRO A 4 5.28 -21.03 3.83
N PRO A 5 4.06 -20.56 3.51
CA PRO A 5 3.85 -19.70 2.36
C PRO A 5 4.83 -18.53 2.43
N SER A 6 5.45 -18.22 1.30
CA SER A 6 6.45 -17.16 1.18
C SER A 6 5.94 -15.88 1.84
N SER A 7 6.71 -15.44 2.83
CA SER A 7 6.70 -14.16 3.53
C SER A 7 6.54 -12.98 2.58
N GLY A 8 5.32 -12.68 2.16
CA GLY A 8 5.02 -11.50 1.37
C GLY A 8 4.53 -10.37 2.28
N ALA A 9 5.09 -9.19 2.05
CA ALA A 9 4.78 -8.02 2.85
C ALA A 9 3.42 -7.42 2.49
N VAL A 10 2.83 -6.69 3.44
CA VAL A 10 1.76 -5.72 3.18
C VAL A 10 2.40 -4.44 2.64
N PHE A 11 1.95 -3.97 1.46
CA PHE A 11 2.33 -2.66 0.94
C PHE A 11 1.31 -1.62 1.38
N LEU A 12 1.73 -0.66 2.21
CA LEU A 12 0.87 0.41 2.74
C LEU A 12 1.07 1.68 1.91
N SER A 13 0.03 2.10 1.17
CA SER A 13 0.05 3.31 0.33
C SER A 13 -0.78 4.41 0.99
N TYR A 14 -0.21 5.61 1.14
CA TYR A 14 -0.80 6.71 1.90
C TYR A 14 -0.43 8.08 1.30
N ALA A 15 -1.22 9.13 1.57
CA ALA A 15 -0.76 10.49 1.31
C ALA A 15 0.27 10.89 2.37
N ARG A 16 1.27 11.70 2.00
CA ARG A 16 2.34 12.11 2.94
C ARG A 16 1.80 12.74 4.23
N GLU A 17 0.69 13.45 4.13
CA GLU A 17 -0.02 14.07 5.25
C GLU A 17 -0.55 13.04 6.26
N ASP A 18 -0.81 11.81 5.83
CA ASP A 18 -1.31 10.70 6.65
C ASP A 18 -0.18 9.83 7.24
N MET A 19 1.07 10.31 7.21
CA MET A 19 2.25 9.54 7.63
C MET A 19 2.14 8.99 9.06
N ASP A 20 1.62 9.79 9.99
CA ASP A 20 1.47 9.37 11.37
C ASP A 20 0.47 8.22 11.51
N ALA A 21 -0.67 8.30 10.81
CA ALA A 21 -1.66 7.23 10.76
C ALA A 21 -1.10 5.96 10.09
N ALA A 22 -0.38 6.12 8.96
CA ALA A 22 0.27 5.01 8.27
C ALA A 22 1.28 4.30 9.16
N ARG A 23 2.06 5.07 9.92
CA ARG A 23 3.03 4.55 10.88
C ARG A 23 2.37 3.72 11.98
N LEU A 24 1.28 4.22 12.57
CA LEU A 24 0.54 3.48 13.59
C LEU A 24 -0.03 2.16 13.06
N ILE A 25 -0.61 2.16 11.85
CA ILE A 25 -1.13 0.95 11.21
C ILE A 25 -0.01 -0.06 10.98
N ALA A 26 1.13 0.39 10.45
CA ALA A 26 2.24 -0.50 10.17
C ALA A 26 2.91 -1.06 11.44
N GLU A 27 3.05 -0.25 12.50
CA GLU A 27 3.50 -0.71 13.80
C GLU A 27 2.55 -1.77 14.37
N ALA A 28 1.24 -1.56 14.27
CA ALA A 28 0.23 -2.52 14.70
C ALA A 28 0.34 -3.85 13.92
N LEU A 29 0.44 -3.81 12.59
CA LEU A 29 0.63 -5.00 11.75
C LEU A 29 1.94 -5.73 12.08
N ARG A 30 3.05 -5.00 12.21
CA ARG A 30 4.36 -5.57 12.58
C ARG A 30 4.33 -6.23 13.96
N SER A 31 3.58 -5.68 14.90
CA SER A 31 3.39 -6.28 16.23
C SER A 31 2.75 -7.68 16.18
N GLN A 32 2.02 -7.98 15.09
CA GLN A 32 1.41 -9.28 14.83
C GLN A 32 2.28 -10.19 13.95
N GLY A 33 3.54 -9.82 13.71
CA GLY A 33 4.47 -10.59 12.88
C GLY A 33 4.28 -10.38 11.37
N VAL A 34 3.51 -9.39 10.95
CA VAL A 34 3.30 -9.07 9.54
C VAL A 34 4.43 -8.18 9.03
N GLU A 35 5.08 -8.58 7.94
CA GLU A 35 6.02 -7.72 7.24
C GLU A 35 5.25 -6.57 6.55
N VAL A 36 5.68 -5.33 6.76
CA VAL A 36 5.03 -4.15 6.17
C VAL A 36 6.05 -3.27 5.47
N TRP A 37 5.79 -2.97 4.21
CA TRP A 37 6.49 -1.98 3.42
C TRP A 37 5.70 -0.67 3.40
N PHE A 38 6.24 0.34 4.08
CA PHE A 38 5.77 1.71 4.11
C PHE A 38 6.97 2.61 4.45
N ASP A 39 6.81 3.94 4.41
CA ASP A 39 7.87 4.95 4.56
C ASP A 39 8.76 5.12 3.31
N GLN A 40 8.32 6.03 2.45
CA GLN A 40 9.04 6.46 1.25
C GLN A 40 9.32 7.97 1.28
N SER A 41 9.34 8.54 2.50
CA SER A 41 9.15 9.96 2.79
C SER A 41 10.28 10.88 2.34
N GLU A 42 11.44 10.36 1.93
CA GLU A 42 12.58 11.20 1.58
C GLU A 42 13.15 10.82 0.21
N LEU A 43 12.64 11.52 -0.81
CA LEU A 43 13.35 11.91 -2.04
C LEU A 43 14.35 10.87 -2.57
N ARG A 44 13.85 9.88 -3.31
CA ARG A 44 14.62 9.28 -4.41
C ARG A 44 13.81 9.35 -5.69
N GLY A 45 13.72 10.55 -6.27
CA GLY A 45 13.20 10.69 -7.62
C GLY A 45 14.08 9.96 -8.63
N GLY A 46 13.48 9.24 -9.57
CA GLY A 46 14.17 8.57 -10.66
C GLY A 46 13.59 7.20 -11.00
N ASP A 47 13.90 6.72 -12.21
CA ASP A 47 13.30 5.50 -12.77
C ASP A 47 13.55 4.24 -11.93
N ALA A 48 14.72 4.15 -11.28
CA ALA A 48 15.09 3.00 -10.46
C ALA A 48 14.22 2.89 -9.20
N TRP A 49 13.90 4.03 -8.58
CA TRP A 49 13.00 4.07 -7.42
C TRP A 49 11.58 3.69 -7.83
N ASP A 50 11.09 4.32 -8.90
CA ASP A 50 9.82 4.04 -9.54
C ASP A 50 9.66 2.54 -9.85
N ALA A 51 10.71 1.91 -10.41
CA ALA A 51 10.73 0.48 -10.70
C ALA A 51 10.68 -0.38 -9.44
N LYS A 52 11.40 0.01 -8.37
CA LYS A 52 11.35 -0.68 -7.08
C LYS A 52 9.93 -0.69 -6.51
N ILE A 53 9.24 0.45 -6.53
CA ILE A 53 7.88 0.54 -5.99
C ILE A 53 6.91 -0.31 -6.81
N ARG A 54 6.99 -0.23 -8.14
CA ARG A 54 6.17 -1.09 -9.00
C ARG A 54 6.44 -2.58 -8.78
N LYS A 55 7.69 -2.95 -8.50
CA LYS A 55 8.06 -4.32 -8.15
C LYS A 55 7.42 -4.74 -6.82
N GLN A 56 7.56 -3.91 -5.79
CA GLN A 56 6.99 -4.17 -4.47
C GLN A 56 5.47 -4.31 -4.52
N ILE A 57 4.76 -3.48 -5.30
CA ILE A 57 3.31 -3.60 -5.46
C ILE A 57 2.93 -4.93 -6.11
N ARG A 58 3.66 -5.36 -7.15
CA ARG A 58 3.39 -6.64 -7.83
C ARG A 58 3.72 -7.87 -6.98
N GLU A 59 4.67 -7.74 -6.06
CA GLU A 59 5.16 -8.86 -5.24
C GLU A 59 4.56 -8.89 -3.82
N CYS A 60 3.86 -7.82 -3.40
CA CYS A 60 3.23 -7.78 -2.08
C CYS A 60 2.08 -8.78 -2.00
N THR A 61 1.82 -9.30 -0.80
CA THR A 61 0.67 -10.17 -0.55
C THR A 61 -0.62 -9.38 -0.46
N LEU A 62 -0.55 -8.16 0.09
CA LEU A 62 -1.69 -7.30 0.29
C LEU A 62 -1.29 -5.84 0.03
N PHE A 63 -2.04 -5.17 -0.82
CA PHE A 63 -1.99 -3.73 -1.03
C PHE A 63 -3.05 -3.05 -0.15
N LEU A 64 -2.61 -2.18 0.74
CA LEU A 64 -3.45 -1.49 1.71
C LEU A 64 -3.41 0.02 1.42
N PRO A 65 -4.36 0.57 0.66
CA PRO A 65 -4.48 2.01 0.49
C PRO A 65 -5.17 2.64 1.70
N ILE A 66 -4.54 3.66 2.26
CA ILE A 66 -5.17 4.55 3.24
C ILE A 66 -6.07 5.53 2.49
N ILE A 67 -7.34 5.57 2.86
CA ILE A 67 -8.33 6.51 2.35
C ILE A 67 -8.56 7.58 3.43
N SER A 68 -8.36 8.83 3.05
CA SER A 68 -8.46 10.01 3.91
C SER A 68 -8.94 11.23 3.13
N ALA A 69 -9.39 12.26 3.85
CA ALA A 69 -9.68 13.57 3.28
C ALA A 69 -8.47 14.14 2.50
N HIS A 70 -7.24 13.83 2.92
CA HIS A 70 -6.02 14.23 2.21
C HIS A 70 -5.85 13.51 0.86
N THR A 71 -6.18 12.22 0.80
CA THR A 71 -6.15 11.49 -0.49
C THR A 71 -7.25 11.97 -1.43
N GLU A 72 -8.45 12.26 -0.93
CA GLU A 72 -9.59 12.72 -1.74
C GLU A 72 -9.42 14.14 -2.25
N ALA A 73 -8.97 15.08 -1.40
CA ALA A 73 -8.72 16.46 -1.82
C ALA A 73 -7.61 16.59 -2.87
N ARG A 74 -6.80 15.53 -3.09
CA ARG A 74 -5.70 15.52 -4.04
C ARG A 74 -6.02 14.73 -5.31
N PRO A 75 -6.37 15.43 -6.41
CA PRO A 75 -6.56 14.79 -7.71
C PRO A 75 -5.24 14.29 -8.33
N LYS A 76 -4.09 14.78 -7.82
CA LYS A 76 -2.76 14.37 -8.26
C LYS A 76 -1.90 14.03 -7.04
N GLY A 77 -1.23 12.89 -7.12
CA GLY A 77 -0.30 12.40 -6.10
C GLY A 77 0.36 11.11 -6.58
N TYR A 78 1.55 10.81 -6.10
CA TYR A 78 2.28 9.61 -6.50
C TYR A 78 1.51 8.33 -6.16
N PHE A 79 0.85 8.29 -4.99
CA PHE A 79 -0.02 7.21 -4.54
C PHE A 79 -1.13 6.86 -5.58
N ARG A 80 -1.62 7.81 -6.37
CA ARG A 80 -2.62 7.52 -7.42
C ARG A 80 -2.05 6.60 -8.53
N ARG A 81 -0.74 6.65 -8.81
CA ARG A 81 -0.08 5.72 -9.75
C ARG A 81 0.04 4.33 -9.13
N GLU A 82 0.35 4.26 -7.85
CA GLU A 82 0.44 3.02 -7.09
C GLU A 82 -0.92 2.32 -7.03
N TRP A 83 -2.00 3.06 -6.74
CA TRP A 83 -3.35 2.52 -6.65
C TRP A 83 -3.83 1.99 -8.00
N LYS A 84 -3.54 2.70 -9.09
CA LYS A 84 -3.85 2.21 -10.45
C LYS A 84 -3.13 0.90 -10.75
N LEU A 85 -1.85 0.80 -10.40
CA LEU A 85 -1.10 -0.43 -10.59
C LEU A 85 -1.66 -1.57 -9.73
N ALA A 86 -2.03 -1.31 -8.47
CA ALA A 86 -2.63 -2.31 -7.60
C ALA A 86 -3.99 -2.80 -8.15
N VAL A 87 -4.83 -1.89 -8.65
CA VAL A 87 -6.09 -2.25 -9.33
C VAL A 87 -5.82 -3.07 -10.59
N ASP A 88 -4.78 -2.75 -11.37
CA ASP A 88 -4.41 -3.57 -12.51
C ASP A 88 -3.97 -4.98 -12.08
N CYS A 89 -3.20 -5.11 -10.99
CA CYS A 89 -2.83 -6.42 -10.43
C CYS A 89 -4.04 -7.26 -10.01
N THR A 90 -5.12 -6.66 -9.49
CA THR A 90 -6.34 -7.42 -9.14
C THR A 90 -7.01 -8.11 -10.33
N ARG A 91 -6.78 -7.65 -11.57
CA ARG A 91 -7.40 -8.22 -12.76
C ARG A 91 -6.83 -9.58 -13.14
N ASP A 92 -5.61 -9.88 -12.68
CA ASP A 92 -4.90 -11.12 -12.99
C ASP A 92 -5.03 -12.16 -11.86
N LEU A 93 -5.79 -11.85 -10.80
CA LEU A 93 -6.02 -12.71 -9.65
C LEU A 93 -7.38 -13.40 -9.74
N ALA A 94 -7.49 -14.56 -9.09
CA ALA A 94 -8.79 -15.22 -8.92
C ALA A 94 -9.69 -14.39 -7.99
N ASP A 95 -11.01 -14.47 -8.20
CA ASP A 95 -12.02 -13.67 -7.48
C ASP A 95 -12.01 -13.86 -5.95
N ASP A 96 -11.49 -15.00 -5.46
CA ASP A 96 -11.39 -15.35 -4.05
C ASP A 96 -10.08 -14.90 -3.39
N VAL A 97 -9.17 -14.29 -4.14
CA VAL A 97 -7.88 -13.78 -3.63
C VAL A 97 -8.01 -12.31 -3.23
N ALA A 98 -8.03 -12.06 -1.93
CA ALA A 98 -7.99 -10.70 -1.39
C ALA A 98 -6.58 -10.09 -1.54
N PHE A 99 -6.42 -9.19 -2.52
CA PHE A 99 -5.17 -8.46 -2.73
C PHE A 99 -5.23 -6.99 -2.32
N MET A 100 -6.40 -6.35 -2.33
CA MET A 100 -6.54 -4.92 -2.03
C MET A 100 -7.56 -4.71 -0.91
N VAL A 101 -7.13 -4.10 0.20
CA VAL A 101 -8.00 -3.81 1.36
C VAL A 101 -7.88 -2.33 1.73
N PRO A 102 -8.84 -1.49 1.32
CA PRO A 102 -8.84 -0.08 1.70
C PRO A 102 -9.09 0.13 3.19
N VAL A 103 -8.37 1.07 3.79
CA VAL A 103 -8.57 1.48 5.19
C VAL A 103 -8.88 2.97 5.22
N ALA A 104 -10.12 3.31 5.57
CA ALA A 104 -10.52 4.69 5.82
C ALA A 104 -10.10 5.12 7.22
N ILE A 105 -9.39 6.25 7.33
CA ILE A 105 -8.87 6.79 8.61
C ILE A 105 -9.61 8.04 9.09
N ASP A 106 -10.46 8.62 8.26
CA ASP A 106 -11.34 9.73 8.60
C ASP A 106 -12.70 9.59 7.90
N PHE A 107 -13.64 10.48 8.24
CA PHE A 107 -14.91 10.58 7.53
C PHE A 107 -14.67 11.17 6.16
N CYS A 108 -14.28 10.30 5.25
CA CYS A 108 -14.05 10.64 3.85
C CYS A 108 -15.39 10.69 3.09
N PHE A 109 -16.32 11.55 3.52
CA PHE A 109 -17.55 11.87 2.79
C PHE A 109 -17.94 13.35 3.04
N PRO A 110 -18.29 14.13 2.00
CA PRO A 110 -19.17 15.28 2.18
C PRO A 110 -20.61 14.84 2.52
#